data_AF-A0A1F4JNF9-F1
#
_entry.id   AF-A0A1F4JNF9-F1
#
_cell.length_a   1.000
_cell.length_b   1.000
_cell.length_c   1.000
_cell.angle_alpha   90.00
_cell.angle_beta   90.00
_cell.angle_gamma   90.00
#
_symmetry.space_group_name_H-M   'P 1'
#
loop_
_entity.id
_entity.type
_entity.pdbx_description
1 polymer ?
#
loop_
_entity_poly.entity_id
_entity_poly.type
_entity_poly.pdbx_seq_one_letter_code
_entity_poly.pdbx_strand_id
1 'polypeptide(L)'
;MASVSIRKPEDVLVGLASDRWSNDPVFANIPTYWCAKCDDITQFSLKVKEPPQFTFAIRKAMDDASGPVIPYETNYCDFCCKNCGQPVRVKYDEHEFAMSSYRYLPKAVYLYEFAL
;
A
#
# COMPACT_ATOMS: atom_id res chain seq x y z
N MET A 1 -10.86 16.91 -11.51
CA MET A 1 -9.56 16.27 -11.79
C MET A 1 -9.39 15.14 -10.80
N ALA A 2 -8.96 13.96 -11.24
CA ALA A 2 -8.64 12.90 -10.28
C ALA A 2 -7.40 13.31 -9.46
N SER A 3 -7.47 13.12 -8.16
CA SER A 3 -6.38 13.41 -7.21
C SER A 3 -5.88 12.12 -6.57
N VAL A 4 -4.63 12.12 -6.14
CA VAL A 4 -4.08 11.05 -5.28
C VAL A 4 -3.77 11.67 -3.93
N SER A 5 -4.36 11.13 -2.86
CA SER A 5 -4.03 11.52 -1.49
C SER A 5 -3.08 10.53 -0.86
N ILE A 6 -2.19 11.05 0.00
CA ILE A 6 -1.15 10.27 0.68
C ILE A 6 -1.52 10.18 2.16
N ARG A 7 -1.44 8.97 2.71
CA ARG A 7 -1.67 8.67 4.12
C ARG A 7 -0.45 8.00 4.73
N LYS A 8 -0.26 8.21 6.03
CA LYS A 8 0.72 7.45 6.78
C LYS A 8 0.22 6.00 6.93
N PRO A 9 1.11 5.00 6.92
CA PRO A 9 0.75 3.60 7.15
C PRO A 9 -0.16 3.39 8.35
N GLU A 10 0.18 3.96 9.50
CA GLU A 10 -0.52 3.81 10.77
C GLU A 10 -1.94 4.39 10.79
N ASP A 11 -2.29 5.29 9.86
CA ASP A 11 -3.61 5.90 9.80
C ASP A 11 -4.65 4.96 9.18
N VAL A 12 -4.21 4.00 8.36
CA VAL A 12 -5.10 3.23 7.47
C VAL A 12 -4.76 1.74 7.35
N LEU A 13 -3.59 1.31 7.78
CA LEU A 13 -3.21 -0.11 7.81
C LEU A 13 -3.42 -0.68 9.21
N VAL A 14 -3.97 -1.89 9.26
CA VAL A 14 -4.35 -2.56 10.50
C VAL A 14 -3.35 -3.66 10.83
N GLY A 15 -3.03 -3.83 12.12
CA GLY A 15 -2.17 -4.92 12.60
C GLY A 15 -0.69 -4.71 12.30
N LEU A 16 -0.26 -3.45 12.20
CA LEU A 16 1.17 -3.10 12.16
C LEU A 16 1.81 -3.34 13.53
N ALA A 17 3.06 -3.81 13.54
CA ALA A 17 3.92 -3.84 14.72
C ALA A 17 5.09 -2.87 14.54
N SER A 18 5.82 -2.61 15.62
CA SER A 18 7.08 -1.89 15.55
C SER A 18 8.23 -2.84 15.22
N ASP A 19 9.03 -2.49 14.23
CA ASP A 19 10.26 -3.19 13.91
C ASP A 19 11.27 -3.07 15.06
N ARG A 20 11.92 -4.17 15.43
CA ARG A 20 12.84 -4.20 16.58
C ARG A 20 14.13 -3.39 16.38
N TRP A 21 14.49 -3.05 15.14
CA TRP A 21 15.75 -2.39 14.83
C TRP A 21 15.57 -0.90 14.53
N SER A 22 14.50 -0.51 13.83
CA SER A 22 14.25 0.89 13.47
C SER A 22 13.06 1.53 14.18
N ASN A 23 12.26 0.77 14.94
CA ASN A 23 10.94 1.17 15.45
C ASN A 23 9.93 1.59 14.35
N ASP A 24 10.28 1.40 13.08
CA ASP A 24 9.36 1.66 11.97
C ASP A 24 8.18 0.68 11.98
N PRO A 25 7.01 1.08 11.44
CA PRO A 25 5.92 0.14 11.24
C PRO A 25 6.34 -1.00 10.31
N VAL A 26 5.96 -2.23 10.68
CA VAL A 26 6.17 -3.45 9.88
C VAL A 26 4.87 -4.25 9.82
N PHE A 27 4.63 -4.90 8.68
CA PHE A 27 3.55 -5.89 8.58
C PHE A 27 3.84 -7.11 9.46
N ALA A 28 3.08 -7.28 10.54
CA ALA A 28 3.24 -8.40 11.48
C ALA A 28 2.34 -9.59 11.19
N ASN A 29 1.23 -9.36 10.48
CA ASN A 29 0.22 -10.35 10.13
C ASN A 29 -0.19 -10.18 8.65
N ILE A 30 -1.27 -10.86 8.23
CA ILE A 30 -1.87 -10.67 6.90
C ILE A 30 -2.11 -9.16 6.65
N PRO A 31 -1.53 -8.58 5.58
CA PRO A 31 -1.68 -7.16 5.29
C PRO A 31 -3.15 -6.77 5.17
N THR A 32 -3.54 -5.77 5.94
CA THR A 32 -4.93 -5.38 6.12
C THR A 32 -5.07 -3.87 6.05
N TYR A 33 -6.03 -3.40 5.26
CA TYR A 33 -6.32 -1.99 5.03
C TYR A 33 -7.73 -1.66 5.53
N TRP A 34 -7.86 -0.58 6.30
CA TRP A 34 -9.13 0.01 6.69
C TRP A 34 -9.48 1.17 5.74
N CYS A 35 -10.65 1.07 5.11
CA CYS A 35 -11.07 2.05 4.12
C CYS A 35 -11.84 3.21 4.73
N ALA A 36 -11.21 4.38 4.86
CA ALA A 36 -11.85 5.60 5.37
C ALA A 36 -13.09 6.06 4.59
N LYS A 37 -13.31 5.59 3.36
CA LYS A 37 -14.48 5.95 2.54
C LYS A 37 -15.73 5.14 2.87
N CYS A 38 -15.57 3.87 3.23
CA CYS A 38 -16.72 2.96 3.43
C CYS A 38 -16.67 2.18 4.74
N ASP A 39 -15.68 2.49 5.59
CA ASP A 39 -15.47 1.93 6.92
C ASP A 39 -15.30 0.39 6.95
N ASP A 40 -14.90 -0.22 5.83
CA ASP A 40 -14.70 -1.67 5.71
C ASP A 40 -13.20 -2.03 5.65
N ILE A 41 -12.90 -3.27 6.03
CA ILE A 41 -11.57 -3.83 6.11
C ILE A 41 -11.31 -4.72 4.89
N THR A 42 -10.20 -4.46 4.18
CA THR A 42 -9.76 -5.23 3.02
C THR A 42 -8.41 -5.89 3.33
N GLN A 43 -8.37 -7.22 3.32
CA GLN A 43 -7.11 -7.97 3.29
C GLN A 43 -6.52 -7.92 1.88
N PHE A 44 -5.20 -7.82 1.80
CA PHE A 44 -4.49 -7.78 0.52
C PHE A 44 -3.18 -8.58 0.59
N SER A 45 -2.65 -8.90 -0.58
CA SER A 45 -1.37 -9.58 -0.71
C SER A 45 -0.28 -8.61 -1.14
N LEU A 46 0.86 -8.68 -0.46
CA LEU A 46 2.07 -8.02 -0.94
C LEU A 46 2.47 -8.60 -2.30
N LYS A 47 3.20 -7.81 -3.10
CA LYS A 47 3.67 -8.15 -4.45
C LYS A 47 2.60 -8.20 -5.55
N VAL A 48 1.31 -8.07 -5.24
CA VAL A 48 0.28 -7.90 -6.27
C VAL A 48 0.46 -6.54 -6.93
N LYS A 49 0.74 -6.56 -8.22
CA LYS A 49 0.82 -5.37 -9.08
C LYS A 49 -0.20 -5.55 -10.18
N GLU A 50 -0.91 -4.48 -10.51
CA GLU A 50 -1.91 -4.48 -11.58
C GLU A 50 -3.19 -5.30 -11.32
N PRO A 51 -3.97 -4.96 -10.28
CA PRO A 51 -5.31 -5.51 -10.15
C PRO A 51 -6.16 -5.14 -11.39
N PRO A 52 -7.08 -6.01 -11.85
CA PRO A 52 -7.85 -5.80 -13.08
C PRO A 52 -8.65 -4.49 -13.12
N GLN A 53 -8.99 -3.95 -11.96
CA GLN A 53 -9.77 -2.72 -11.80
C GLN A 53 -8.94 -1.45 -12.04
N PHE A 54 -7.61 -1.54 -12.08
CA PHE A 54 -6.74 -0.38 -12.32
C PHE A 54 -6.65 -0.07 -13.81
N THR A 55 -7.33 1.00 -14.22
CA THR A 55 -7.19 1.57 -15.57
C THR A 55 -5.83 2.23 -15.74
N PHE A 56 -5.42 2.48 -16.99
CA PHE A 56 -4.18 3.21 -17.29
C PHE A 56 -4.13 4.58 -16.59
N ALA A 57 -5.25 5.30 -16.53
CA ALA A 57 -5.32 6.60 -15.88
C ALA A 57 -5.07 6.53 -14.37
N ILE A 58 -5.61 5.50 -13.71
CA ILE A 58 -5.38 5.27 -12.27
C ILE A 58 -3.91 4.93 -12.03
N ARG A 59 -3.35 3.99 -12.81
CA ARG A 59 -1.94 3.58 -12.68
C ARG A 59 -1.01 4.76 -12.84
N LYS A 60 -1.19 5.53 -13.92
CA LYS A 60 -0.38 6.71 -14.19
C LYS A 60 -0.43 7.71 -13.02
N ALA A 61 -1.62 8.02 -12.51
CA ALA A 61 -1.76 8.94 -11.38
C ALA A 61 -1.06 8.41 -10.12
N MET A 62 -1.17 7.11 -9.84
CA MET A 62 -0.47 6.48 -8.71
C MET A 62 1.04 6.45 -8.91
N ASP A 63 1.53 6.19 -10.13
CA ASP A 63 2.96 6.18 -10.46
C ASP A 63 3.56 7.59 -10.31
N ASP A 64 2.88 8.60 -10.85
CA ASP A 64 3.26 10.02 -10.72
C ASP A 64 3.31 10.45 -9.24
N ALA A 65 2.38 9.96 -8.40
CA ALA A 65 2.32 10.28 -6.98
C ALA A 65 3.32 9.49 -6.12
N SER A 66 3.51 8.19 -6.39
CA SER A 66 4.37 7.32 -5.58
C SER A 66 5.85 7.44 -5.90
N GLY A 67 6.17 8.04 -7.04
CA GLY A 67 7.52 8.11 -7.59
C GLY A 67 8.05 6.74 -8.00
N PRO A 68 9.32 6.68 -8.42
CA PRO A 68 9.92 5.46 -8.94
C PRO A 68 10.08 4.38 -7.85
N VAL A 69 10.14 3.15 -8.33
CA VAL A 69 10.59 1.97 -7.56
C VAL A 69 12.10 1.84 -7.74
N ILE A 70 12.82 1.82 -6.63
CA ILE A 70 14.26 1.52 -6.60
C ILE A 70 14.41 0.01 -6.43
N PRO A 71 15.00 -0.70 -7.41
CA PRO A 71 15.17 -2.15 -7.34
C PRO A 71 15.83 -2.59 -6.04
N TYR A 72 15.31 -3.65 -5.42
CA TYR A 72 15.81 -4.25 -4.18
C TYR A 72 15.74 -3.38 -2.92
N GLU A 73 15.25 -2.14 -3.01
CA GLU A 73 15.07 -1.25 -1.85
C GLU A 73 13.59 -1.00 -1.57
N THR A 74 12.84 -0.59 -2.59
CA THR A 74 11.44 -0.23 -2.47
C THR A 74 10.59 -1.10 -3.38
N ASN A 75 9.35 -1.32 -2.99
CA ASN A 75 8.36 -1.99 -3.80
C ASN A 75 6.97 -1.41 -3.51
N TYR A 76 5.97 -1.86 -4.27
CA TYR A 76 4.58 -1.51 -4.00
C TYR A 76 3.65 -2.68 -4.27
N CYS A 77 2.43 -2.55 -3.77
CA CYS A 77 1.29 -3.37 -4.18
C CYS A 77 0.07 -2.50 -4.44
N ASP A 78 -0.72 -2.91 -5.41
CA ASP A 78 -1.95 -2.23 -5.83
C ASP A 78 -3.15 -3.13 -5.57
N PHE A 79 -4.21 -2.58 -5.01
CA PHE A 79 -5.48 -3.28 -4.80
C PHE A 79 -6.65 -2.28 -4.76
N CYS A 80 -7.87 -2.81 -4.82
CA CYS A 80 -9.08 -2.03 -4.57
C CYS A 80 -9.70 -2.45 -3.23
N CYS A 81 -10.27 -1.49 -2.50
CA CYS A 81 -11.14 -1.82 -1.38
C CYS A 81 -12.24 -2.77 -1.87
N LYS A 82 -12.45 -3.87 -1.16
CA LYS A 82 -13.40 -4.93 -1.56
C LYS A 82 -14.85 -4.43 -1.66
N ASN A 83 -15.20 -3.40 -0.89
CA ASN A 83 -16.58 -2.90 -0.78
C ASN A 83 -16.85 -1.73 -1.72
N CYS A 84 -16.11 -0.62 -1.57
CA CYS A 84 -16.36 0.59 -2.36
C CYS A 84 -15.49 0.73 -3.62
N GLY A 85 -14.61 -0.24 -3.89
CA GLY A 85 -13.75 -0.24 -5.08
C GLY A 85 -12.63 0.81 -5.08
N GLN A 86 -12.45 1.55 -3.98
CA GLN A 86 -11.41 2.58 -3.83
C GLN A 86 -10.03 2.04 -4.23
N PRO A 87 -9.36 2.58 -5.25
CA PRO A 87 -8.02 2.16 -5.62
C PRO A 87 -7.00 2.61 -4.57
N VAL A 88 -6.16 1.68 -4.14
CA VAL A 88 -5.14 1.86 -3.10
C VAL A 88 -3.81 1.31 -3.59
N ARG A 89 -2.75 2.08 -3.37
CA ARG A 89 -1.37 1.63 -3.52
C ARG A 89 -0.67 1.72 -2.18
N VAL A 90 0.04 0.67 -1.80
CA VAL A 90 0.90 0.69 -0.62
C VAL A 90 2.34 0.58 -1.09
N LYS A 91 3.17 1.57 -0.77
CA LYS A 91 4.61 1.56 -1.00
C LYS A 91 5.30 1.09 0.27
N TYR A 92 6.26 0.17 0.14
CA TYR A 92 6.96 -0.44 1.26
C TYR A 92 8.41 -0.77 0.89
N ASP A 93 9.27 -0.87 1.89
CA ASP A 93 10.62 -1.38 1.73
C ASP A 93 10.64 -2.90 1.98
N GLU A 94 11.52 -3.60 1.27
CA GLU A 94 11.76 -5.04 1.46
C GLU A 94 13.13 -5.26 2.06
N HIS A 95 13.20 -5.80 3.28
CA HIS A 95 14.46 -6.11 3.93
C HIS A 95 14.58 -7.60 4.23
N GLU A 96 15.59 -8.24 3.65
CA GLU A 96 15.95 -9.61 4.04
C GLU A 96 16.66 -9.58 5.40
N PHE A 97 16.20 -10.40 6.35
CA PHE A 97 16.82 -10.51 7.68
C PHE A 97 17.31 -11.92 8.03
N ALA A 98 16.86 -12.92 7.26
CA ALA A 98 17.41 -14.27 7.24
C ALA A 98 17.19 -14.83 5.82
N MET A 99 17.92 -15.88 5.45
CA MET A 99 17.84 -16.47 4.11
C MET A 99 16.39 -16.78 3.72
N SER A 100 15.90 -16.11 2.66
CA SER A 100 14.50 -16.20 2.19
C SER A 100 13.42 -15.70 3.17
N SER A 101 13.80 -14.92 4.18
CA SER A 101 12.89 -14.30 5.15
C SER A 101 12.97 -12.79 5.07
N TYR A 102 11.84 -12.17 4.74
CA TYR A 102 11.73 -10.74 4.48
C TYR A 102 10.81 -10.08 5.49
N ARG A 103 11.16 -8.86 5.88
CA ARG A 103 10.27 -7.93 6.57
C ARG A 103 9.88 -6.82 5.60
N TYR A 104 8.63 -6.40 5.70
CA TYR A 104 8.02 -5.45 4.79
C TYR A 104 7.60 -4.21 5.57
N LEU A 105 8.27 -3.08 5.31
CA LEU A 105 8.11 -1.85 6.07
C LEU A 105 7.27 -0.87 5.23
N PRO A 106 5.95 -0.73 5.47
CA PRO A 106 5.15 0.24 4.75
C PRO A 106 5.67 1.66 5.00
N LYS A 107 5.79 2.44 3.92
CA LYS A 107 6.25 3.83 3.96
C LYS A 107 5.13 4.82 3.70
N ALA A 108 4.23 4.50 2.78
CA ALA A 108 3.11 5.37 2.42
C ALA A 108 1.97 4.59 1.81
N VAL A 109 0.75 5.08 2.01
CA VAL A 109 -0.46 4.59 1.36
C VAL A 109 -1.04 5.69 0.48
N TYR A 110 -1.26 5.39 -0.79
CA TYR A 110 -1.78 6.29 -1.80
C TYR A 110 -3.20 5.89 -2.14
N LEU A 111 -4.12 6.85 -2.13
CA LEU A 111 -5.54 6.65 -2.40
C LEU A 111 -5.96 7.46 -3.63
N TYR A 112 -6.58 6.81 -4.61
CA TYR A 112 -7.04 7.49 -5.82
C TYR A 112 -8.45 8.04 -5.65
N GLU A 113 -8.60 9.35 -5.64
CA GLU A 113 -9.87 10.03 -5.47
C GLU A 113 -10.54 10.28 -6.82
N PHE A 114 -11.72 9.69 -7.02
CA PHE A 114 -12.55 9.98 -8.18
C PHE A 114 -13.12 11.40 -8.04
N ALA A 115 -12.97 12.20 -9.10
CA ALA A 115 -13.70 13.46 -9.17
C ALA A 115 -15.20 13.14 -9.24
N LEU A 116 -15.97 13.68 -8.29
CA LEU A 116 -17.43 13.66 -8.31
C LEU A 116 -17.97 14.48 -9.48
#